data_AF-A0A3S2MHS9-F1
#
_entry.id   AF-A0A3S2MHS9-F1
#
_cell.length_a   1.000
_cell.length_b   1.000
_cell.length_c   1.000
_cell.angle_alpha   90.00
_cell.angle_beta   90.00
_cell.angle_gamma   90.00
#
_symmetry.space_group_name_H-M   'P 1'
#
loop_
_entity.id
_entity.type
_entity.pdbx_description
1 polymer ?
#
loop_
_entity_poly.entity_id
_entity_poly.type
_entity_poly.pdbx_seq_one_letter_code
_entity_poly.pdbx_strand_id
1 'polypeptide(L)'
;MSTTFCAWKGYKLVKREASLLSDFLVLMTACTRSTVLSLYTRVFRVARTWQAQSGVKADTETERKYIQQEARTLFRQNQQLTDPEVIKSCIEECEARLEIGLHYRNPYPRATYLPPLGLATQKGRKLRVQQRLRKQAKPIYLQSHDET
;
A
#
# COMPACT_ATOMS: atom_id res chain seq x y z
N MET A 1 -19.56 -26.49 61.05
CA MET A 1 -19.59 -25.04 60.72
C MET A 1 -18.82 -24.88 59.42
N SER A 2 -19.53 -24.79 58.30
CA SER A 2 -18.94 -24.72 56.95
C SER A 2 -18.79 -23.27 56.52
N THR A 3 -17.57 -22.84 56.27
CA THR A 3 -17.25 -21.59 55.59
C THR A 3 -17.06 -21.86 54.11
N THR A 4 -18.04 -21.47 53.30
CA THR A 4 -17.90 -21.30 51.85
C THR A 4 -17.84 -19.81 51.51
N PHE A 5 -17.34 -19.56 50.30
CA PHE A 5 -17.34 -18.30 49.55
C PHE A 5 -16.19 -17.32 49.81
N CYS A 6 -15.17 -17.40 48.96
CA CYS A 6 -14.70 -16.22 48.24
C CYS A 6 -13.94 -16.59 46.96
N ALA A 7 -13.94 -15.66 46.01
CA ALA A 7 -13.17 -15.61 44.77
C ALA A 7 -13.68 -16.44 43.57
N TRP A 8 -14.61 -15.85 42.79
CA TRP A 8 -14.51 -15.82 41.31
C TRP A 8 -15.53 -14.84 40.68
N LYS A 9 -15.25 -13.53 40.74
CA LYS A 9 -15.98 -12.51 39.97
C LYS A 9 -15.04 -11.59 39.15
N GLY A 10 -13.96 -12.14 38.60
CA GLY A 10 -13.01 -11.39 37.75
C GLY A 10 -12.99 -11.77 36.27
N TYR A 11 -13.43 -12.97 35.88
CA TYR A 11 -13.18 -13.49 34.52
C TYR A 11 -14.17 -13.05 33.44
N LYS A 12 -15.33 -12.47 33.79
CA LYS A 12 -16.37 -12.11 32.81
C LYS A 12 -16.17 -10.73 32.16
N LEU A 13 -15.45 -9.80 32.80
CA LEU A 13 -15.27 -8.44 32.27
C LEU A 13 -14.16 -8.41 31.21
N VAL A 14 -13.03 -9.07 31.47
CA VAL A 14 -11.90 -9.19 30.53
C VAL A 14 -12.28 -9.93 29.25
N LYS A 15 -13.18 -10.93 29.32
CA LYS A 15 -13.68 -11.64 28.12
C LYS A 15 -14.55 -10.76 27.22
N ARG A 16 -15.28 -9.78 27.77
CA ARG A 16 -16.11 -8.87 26.96
C ARG A 16 -15.27 -7.85 26.21
N GLU A 17 -14.24 -7.28 26.84
CA GLU A 17 -13.31 -6.37 26.16
C GLU A 17 -12.48 -7.09 25.09
N ALA A 18 -12.00 -8.32 25.38
CA ALA A 18 -11.32 -9.13 24.38
C ALA A 18 -12.22 -9.52 23.19
N SER A 19 -13.51 -9.81 23.44
CA SER A 19 -14.50 -10.06 22.38
C SER A 19 -14.77 -8.83 21.54
N LEU A 20 -14.89 -7.66 22.16
CA LEU A 20 -15.12 -6.39 21.43
C LEU A 20 -13.90 -6.00 20.59
N LEU A 21 -12.68 -6.24 21.08
CA LEU A 21 -11.45 -6.05 20.31
C LEU A 21 -11.32 -7.05 19.16
N SER A 22 -11.71 -8.32 19.36
CA SER A 22 -11.74 -9.30 18.27
C SER A 22 -12.82 -8.97 17.23
N ASP A 23 -14.00 -8.54 17.66
CA ASP A 23 -15.10 -8.16 16.78
C ASP A 23 -14.76 -6.89 15.99
N PHE A 24 -14.10 -5.92 16.64
CA PHE A 24 -13.55 -4.73 15.98
C PHE A 24 -12.47 -5.09 14.96
N LEU A 25 -11.56 -6.02 15.27
CA LEU A 25 -10.53 -6.50 14.35
C LEU A 25 -11.16 -7.24 13.14
N VAL A 26 -12.20 -8.04 13.36
CA VAL A 26 -12.93 -8.75 12.29
C VAL A 26 -13.69 -7.77 11.40
N LEU A 27 -14.34 -6.75 11.97
CA LEU A 27 -15.00 -5.69 11.21
C LEU A 27 -13.99 -4.83 10.42
N MET A 28 -12.85 -4.49 11.03
CA MET A 28 -11.76 -3.79 10.36
C MET A 28 -11.20 -4.59 9.19
N THR A 29 -10.95 -5.90 9.36
CA THR A 29 -10.45 -6.76 8.29
C THR A 29 -11.47 -6.99 7.16
N ALA A 30 -12.76 -7.07 7.49
CA ALA A 30 -13.83 -7.15 6.48
C ALA A 30 -13.95 -5.83 5.68
N CYS A 31 -13.89 -4.69 6.37
CA CYS A 31 -13.92 -3.36 5.77
C CYS A 31 -12.70 -3.14 4.83
N THR A 32 -11.50 -3.49 5.29
CA THR A 32 -10.28 -3.40 4.48
C THR A 32 -10.34 -4.33 3.26
N ARG A 33 -10.80 -5.58 3.40
CA ARG A 33 -10.96 -6.49 2.26
C ARG A 33 -11.89 -5.93 1.19
N SER A 34 -13.03 -5.36 1.58
CA SER A 34 -13.96 -4.75 0.62
C SER A 34 -13.35 -3.55 -0.11
N THR A 35 -12.60 -2.72 0.62
CA THR A 35 -11.86 -1.57 0.10
C THR A 35 -10.81 -1.99 -0.92
N VAL A 36 -10.00 -3.00 -0.58
CA VAL A 36 -8.96 -3.55 -1.46
C VAL A 36 -9.56 -4.13 -2.75
N LEU A 37 -10.66 -4.87 -2.67
CA LEU A 37 -11.33 -5.42 -3.85
C LEU A 37 -11.97 -4.33 -4.73
N SER A 38 -12.56 -3.31 -4.10
CA SER A 38 -13.06 -2.13 -4.81
C SER A 38 -11.94 -1.40 -5.55
N LEU A 39 -10.78 -1.21 -4.89
CA LEU A 39 -9.61 -0.59 -5.48
C LEU A 39 -9.07 -1.43 -6.66
N TYR A 40 -8.94 -2.74 -6.48
CA TYR A 40 -8.54 -3.67 -7.54
C TYR A 40 -9.45 -3.56 -8.77
N THR A 41 -10.77 -3.63 -8.57
CA THR A 41 -11.72 -3.50 -9.68
C THR A 41 -11.70 -2.12 -10.34
N ARG A 42 -11.45 -1.04 -9.57
CA ARG A 42 -11.25 0.32 -10.11
C ARG A 42 -10.02 0.39 -11.02
N VAL A 43 -8.89 -0.23 -10.64
CA VAL A 43 -7.69 -0.29 -11.49
C VAL A 43 -8.00 -0.98 -12.82
N PHE A 44 -8.73 -2.10 -12.81
CA PHE A 44 -9.13 -2.78 -14.05
C PHE A 44 -10.15 -2.01 -14.89
N ARG A 45 -10.99 -1.15 -14.27
CA ARG A 45 -11.85 -0.22 -15.02
C ARG A 45 -11.01 0.84 -15.73
N VAL A 46 -10.03 1.42 -15.03
CA VAL A 46 -9.09 2.39 -15.61
C VAL A 46 -8.30 1.74 -16.74
N ALA A 47 -7.79 0.53 -16.56
CA ALA A 47 -7.09 -0.19 -17.63
C ALA A 47 -7.96 -0.41 -18.88
N ARG A 48 -9.29 -0.56 -18.75
CA ARG A 48 -10.18 -0.71 -19.92
C ARG A 48 -10.41 0.59 -20.66
N THR A 49 -10.54 1.71 -19.94
CA THR A 49 -10.78 3.04 -20.51
C THR A 49 -9.50 3.79 -20.84
N TRP A 50 -8.33 3.21 -20.52
CA TRP A 50 -7.03 3.82 -20.74
C TRP A 50 -6.76 4.08 -22.22
N GLN A 51 -6.15 5.22 -22.50
CA GLN A 51 -5.72 5.64 -23.83
C GLN A 51 -4.34 6.27 -23.68
N ALA A 52 -3.38 5.81 -24.48
CA ALA A 52 -2.03 6.36 -24.46
C ALA A 52 -2.04 7.81 -24.93
N GLN A 53 -1.17 8.62 -24.31
CA GLN A 53 -1.01 10.03 -24.69
C GLN A 53 -0.54 10.18 -26.15
N SER A 54 0.16 9.18 -26.71
CA SER A 54 0.61 9.16 -28.10
C SER A 54 -0.53 8.99 -29.11
N GLY A 55 -1.72 8.54 -28.68
CA GLY A 55 -2.84 8.20 -29.56
C GLY A 55 -2.62 6.94 -30.41
N VAL A 56 -1.47 6.30 -30.30
CA VAL A 56 -1.14 5.08 -31.05
C VAL A 56 -1.83 3.88 -30.39
N LYS A 57 -2.52 3.06 -31.21
CA LYS A 57 -3.25 1.88 -30.71
C LYS A 57 -2.31 0.86 -30.06
N ALA A 58 -1.12 0.65 -30.63
CA ALA A 58 -0.13 -0.27 -30.09
C ALA A 58 0.38 0.15 -28.70
N ASP A 59 0.67 1.44 -28.52
CA ASP A 59 1.08 2.00 -27.23
C ASP A 59 -0.03 1.86 -26.19
N THR A 60 -1.27 2.20 -26.59
CA THR A 60 -2.45 2.04 -25.71
C THR A 60 -2.58 0.60 -25.25
N GLU A 61 -2.47 -0.39 -26.14
CA GLU A 61 -2.56 -1.80 -25.76
C GLU A 61 -1.40 -2.24 -24.84
N THR A 62 -0.20 -1.71 -25.09
CA THR A 62 0.99 -2.00 -24.27
C THR A 62 0.84 -1.45 -22.85
N GLU A 63 0.41 -0.20 -22.73
CA GLU A 63 0.13 0.47 -21.46
C GLU A 63 -1.01 -0.21 -20.69
N ARG A 64 -2.09 -0.61 -21.38
CA ARG A 64 -3.18 -1.38 -20.77
C ARG A 64 -2.71 -2.71 -20.20
N LYS A 65 -1.91 -3.45 -20.97
CA LYS A 65 -1.30 -4.71 -20.53
C LYS A 65 -0.41 -4.49 -19.32
N TYR A 66 0.40 -3.43 -19.33
CA TYR A 66 1.24 -3.04 -18.21
C TYR A 66 0.42 -2.83 -16.93
N ILE A 67 -0.61 -1.97 -16.97
CA ILE A 67 -1.48 -1.71 -15.80
C ILE A 67 -2.07 -3.01 -15.25
N GLN A 68 -2.58 -3.89 -16.13
CA GLN A 68 -3.19 -5.15 -15.70
C GLN A 68 -2.18 -6.12 -15.08
N GLN A 69 -0.99 -6.25 -15.67
CA GLN A 69 0.06 -7.15 -15.19
C GLN A 69 0.66 -6.67 -13.88
N GLU A 70 0.92 -5.37 -13.76
CA GLU A 70 1.44 -4.77 -12.55
C GLU A 70 0.43 -4.91 -11.40
N ALA A 71 -0.84 -4.54 -11.63
CA ALA A 71 -1.89 -4.71 -10.63
C ALA A 71 -2.03 -6.19 -10.17
N ARG A 72 -1.99 -7.15 -11.10
CA ARG A 72 -2.02 -8.58 -10.73
C ARG A 72 -0.83 -8.98 -9.89
N THR A 73 0.36 -8.52 -10.27
CA THR A 73 1.61 -8.86 -9.57
C THR A 73 1.59 -8.31 -8.15
N LEU A 74 1.34 -7.01 -7.98
CA LEU A 74 1.38 -6.35 -6.67
C LEU A 74 0.28 -6.86 -5.72
N PHE A 75 -0.96 -7.01 -6.20
CA PHE A 75 -2.04 -7.53 -5.35
C PHE A 75 -1.82 -8.99 -4.93
N ARG A 76 -1.20 -9.81 -5.79
CA ARG A 76 -0.82 -11.19 -5.42
C ARG A 76 0.34 -11.22 -4.42
N GLN A 77 1.36 -10.39 -4.60
CA GLN A 77 2.45 -10.25 -3.65
C GLN A 77 1.95 -9.84 -2.25
N ASN A 78 0.94 -8.96 -2.21
CA ASN A 78 0.35 -8.44 -0.97
C ASN A 78 -0.74 -9.35 -0.38
N GLN A 79 -1.03 -10.52 -0.96
CA GLN A 79 -2.16 -11.38 -0.54
C GLN A 79 -2.02 -11.89 0.90
N GLN A 80 -0.79 -12.09 1.38
CA GLN A 80 -0.50 -12.65 2.71
C GLN A 80 -0.26 -11.55 3.77
N LEU A 81 -0.54 -10.29 3.45
CA LEU A 81 -0.42 -9.20 4.42
C LEU A 81 -1.57 -9.27 5.43
N THR A 82 -1.21 -9.32 6.71
CA THR A 82 -2.17 -9.37 7.83
C THR A 82 -2.14 -8.08 8.66
N ASP A 83 -1.06 -7.31 8.58
CA ASP A 83 -0.89 -6.07 9.34
C ASP A 83 -1.77 -4.95 8.75
N PRO A 84 -2.75 -4.42 9.52
CA PRO A 84 -3.66 -3.39 9.03
C PRO A 84 -2.95 -2.10 8.60
N GLU A 85 -1.85 -1.71 9.25
CA GLU A 85 -1.14 -0.48 8.90
C GLU A 85 -0.40 -0.62 7.57
N VAL A 86 0.21 -1.79 7.32
CA VAL A 86 0.86 -2.09 6.05
C VAL A 86 -0.17 -2.16 4.91
N ILE A 87 -1.33 -2.78 5.15
CA ILE A 87 -2.43 -2.83 4.18
C ILE A 87 -2.89 -1.42 3.82
N LYS A 88 -3.06 -0.55 4.82
CA LYS A 88 -3.42 0.86 4.61
C LYS A 88 -2.38 1.58 3.77
N SER A 89 -1.09 1.43 4.08
CA SER A 89 -0.01 2.01 3.27
C SER A 89 -0.05 1.53 1.82
N CYS A 90 -0.33 0.25 1.58
CA CYS A 90 -0.47 -0.30 0.22
C CYS A 90 -1.69 0.27 -0.53
N ILE A 91 -2.80 0.51 0.18
CA ILE A 91 -3.98 1.16 -0.39
C ILE A 91 -3.64 2.59 -0.81
N GLU A 92 -3.05 3.38 0.09
CA GLU A 92 -2.65 4.76 -0.16
C GLU A 92 -1.65 4.86 -1.32
N GLU A 93 -0.68 3.94 -1.38
CA GLU A 93 0.26 3.83 -2.50
C GLU A 93 -0.45 3.56 -3.83
N CYS A 94 -1.37 2.60 -3.86
CA CYS A 94 -2.11 2.26 -5.08
C CYS A 94 -3.00 3.42 -5.54
N GLU A 95 -3.66 4.12 -4.62
CA GLU A 95 -4.46 5.31 -4.93
C GLU A 95 -3.59 6.45 -5.49
N ALA A 96 -2.46 6.75 -4.84
CA ALA A 96 -1.54 7.77 -5.30
C ALA A 96 -0.98 7.46 -6.70
N ARG A 97 -0.63 6.19 -6.97
CA ARG A 97 -0.21 5.76 -8.32
C ARG A 97 -1.30 5.96 -9.35
N LEU A 98 -2.54 5.60 -9.02
CA LEU A 98 -3.66 5.75 -9.93
C LEU A 98 -3.95 7.21 -10.25
N GLU A 99 -3.89 8.08 -9.24
CA GLU A 99 -4.09 9.52 -9.40
C GLU A 99 -3.01 10.16 -10.27
N ILE A 100 -1.74 9.86 -9.99
CA ILE A 100 -0.61 10.35 -10.79
C ILE A 100 -0.71 9.85 -12.22
N GLY A 101 -1.01 8.57 -12.41
CA GLY A 101 -1.15 7.99 -13.74
C GLY A 101 -2.26 8.66 -14.54
N LEU A 102 -3.42 8.88 -13.93
CA LEU A 102 -4.53 9.57 -14.58
C LEU A 102 -4.23 11.04 -14.88
N HIS A 103 -3.57 11.75 -13.95
CA HIS A 103 -3.23 13.16 -14.10
C HIS A 103 -2.22 13.40 -15.23
N TYR A 104 -1.17 12.59 -15.30
CA TYR A 104 -0.09 12.74 -16.29
C TYR A 104 -0.27 11.87 -17.54
N ARG A 105 -1.32 11.05 -17.61
CA ARG A 105 -1.53 10.05 -18.68
C ARG A 105 -0.32 9.14 -18.88
N ASN A 106 0.30 8.73 -17.78
CA ASN A 106 1.49 7.87 -17.78
C ASN A 106 1.29 6.73 -16.78
N PRO A 107 1.15 5.47 -17.22
CA PRO A 107 0.90 4.36 -16.31
C PRO A 107 2.16 3.88 -15.59
N TYR A 108 3.34 4.32 -16.03
CA TYR A 108 4.62 3.85 -15.50
C TYR A 108 5.03 4.60 -14.24
N PRO A 109 5.83 3.98 -13.34
CA PRO A 109 6.34 4.62 -12.15
C PRO A 109 7.19 5.83 -12.51
N ARG A 110 6.88 6.98 -11.93
CA ARG A 110 7.65 8.20 -12.16
C ARG A 110 8.99 8.11 -11.41
N ALA A 111 10.09 8.02 -12.14
CA ALA A 111 11.43 8.04 -11.55
C ALA A 111 11.64 9.33 -10.73
N THR A 112 12.20 9.19 -9.53
CA THR A 112 12.55 10.36 -8.71
C THR A 112 13.85 10.94 -9.27
N TYR A 113 13.79 12.11 -9.89
CA TYR A 113 14.97 12.80 -10.45
C TYR A 113 15.85 13.44 -9.39
N LEU A 114 16.21 12.68 -8.34
CA LEU A 114 17.19 13.13 -7.38
C LEU A 114 18.56 12.65 -7.87
N PRO A 115 19.42 13.52 -8.43
CA PRO A 115 20.68 13.08 -9.00
C PRO A 115 21.49 12.34 -7.92
N PRO A 116 21.84 11.05 -8.14
CA PRO A 116 22.66 10.31 -7.19
C PRO A 116 24.01 10.99 -6.96
N LEU A 117 24.51 11.69 -8.00
CA LEU A 117 25.77 12.44 -8.00
C LEU A 117 25.63 13.91 -7.55
N GLY A 118 24.40 14.44 -7.36
CA GLY A 118 24.16 15.81 -6.86
C GLY A 118 24.38 15.97 -5.35
N LEU A 119 24.87 14.92 -4.70
CA LEU A 119 25.30 14.95 -3.31
C LEU A 119 26.59 15.78 -3.21
N ALA A 120 26.58 16.86 -2.43
CA ALA A 120 27.77 17.69 -2.20
C ALA A 120 28.99 16.90 -1.64
N THR A 121 28.77 15.71 -1.07
CA THR A 121 29.84 14.82 -0.59
C THR A 121 29.57 13.38 -1.00
N GLN A 122 30.44 12.82 -1.85
CA GLN A 122 30.36 11.45 -2.36
C GLN A 122 30.91 10.38 -1.39
N LYS A 123 31.46 10.78 -0.24
CA LYS A 123 32.04 9.89 0.78
C LYS A 123 31.82 10.46 2.19
N GLY A 124 31.78 9.58 3.20
CA GLY A 124 31.82 9.93 4.63
C GLY A 124 30.48 9.95 5.37
N ARG A 125 30.50 10.42 6.63
CA ARG A 125 29.34 10.41 7.56
C ARG A 125 28.13 11.18 7.03
N LYS A 126 28.35 12.27 6.27
CA LYS A 126 27.29 13.11 5.67
C LYS A 126 26.50 12.37 4.59
N LEU A 127 27.13 11.47 3.84
CA LEU A 127 26.47 10.65 2.82
C LEU A 127 25.45 9.69 3.45
N ARG A 128 25.77 9.06 4.60
CA ARG A 128 24.82 8.18 5.31
C ARG A 128 23.59 8.93 5.79
N VAL A 129 23.77 10.15 6.31
CA VAL A 129 22.65 11.00 6.74
C VAL A 129 21.79 11.37 5.53
N GLN A 130 22.42 11.75 4.42
CA GLN A 130 21.70 12.13 3.20
C GLN A 130 20.94 10.94 2.58
N GLN A 131 21.52 9.73 2.59
CA GLN A 131 20.83 8.51 2.18
C GLN A 131 19.60 8.23 3.05
N ARG A 132 19.67 8.47 4.37
CA ARG A 132 18.51 8.31 5.28
C ARG A 132 17.41 9.33 4.95
N LEU A 133 17.78 10.60 4.78
CA LEU A 133 16.85 11.65 4.38
C LEU A 133 16.18 11.34 3.04
N ARG A 134 16.92 10.76 2.09
CA ARG A 134 16.37 10.30 0.80
C ARG A 134 15.36 9.18 0.97
N LYS A 135 15.67 8.16 1.79
CA LYS A 135 14.73 7.08 2.08
C LYS A 135 13.44 7.61 2.73
N GLN A 136 13.56 8.59 3.62
CA GLN A 136 12.41 9.25 4.27
C GLN A 136 11.62 10.13 3.30
N ALA A 137 12.28 10.77 2.35
CA ALA A 137 11.66 11.61 1.33
C ALA A 137 11.10 10.81 0.13
N LYS A 138 11.18 9.46 0.14
CA LYS A 138 10.63 8.63 -0.93
C LYS A 138 9.11 8.84 -0.97
N PRO A 139 8.54 9.24 -2.11
CA PRO A 139 7.10 9.46 -2.19
C PRO A 139 6.35 8.13 -2.03
N ILE A 140 5.14 8.22 -1.47
CA ILE A 140 4.31 7.05 -1.12
C ILE A 140 4.06 6.15 -2.33
N TYR A 141 3.80 6.73 -3.51
CA TYR A 141 3.52 5.98 -4.74
C TYR A 141 4.72 5.17 -5.28
N LEU A 142 5.91 5.29 -4.71
CA LEU A 142 7.11 4.59 -5.18
C LEU A 142 7.57 3.50 -4.20
N GLN A 143 6.88 3.29 -3.08
CA GLN A 143 7.32 2.37 -2.02
C GLN A 143 7.56 0.94 -2.54
N SER A 144 6.69 0.40 -3.39
CA SER A 144 6.80 -0.95 -3.95
C SER A 144 7.80 -1.10 -5.11
N HIS A 145 8.39 -0.02 -5.62
CA HIS A 145 9.49 -0.09 -6.58
C HIS A 145 10.80 0.19 -5.85
N ASP A 146 11.56 -0.86 -5.57
CA ASP A 146 12.96 -0.69 -5.19
C ASP A 146 13.83 -0.58 -6.46
N GLU A 147 14.78 0.34 -6.43
CA GLU A 147 15.76 0.55 -7.50
C GLU A 147 16.60 -0.74 -7.65
N THR A 148 16.39 -1.46 -8.75
CA THR A 148 17.25 -2.58 -9.17
C THR A 148 18.66 -2.09 -9.47
#